data_AF-A0A952EPP6-F1
#
_entry.id   AF-A0A952EPP6-F1
#
_cell.length_a   1.000
_cell.length_b   1.000
_cell.length_c   1.000
_cell.angle_alpha   90.00
_cell.angle_beta   90.00
_cell.angle_gamma   90.00
#
_symmetry.space_group_name_H-M   'P 1'
#
loop_
_entity.id
_entity.type
_entity.pdbx_description
1 polymer ?
#
loop_
_entity_poly.entity_id
_entity_poly.type
_entity_poly.pdbx_seq_one_letter_code
_entity_poly.pdbx_strand_id
1 'polypeptide(L)'
;MQKKKLAALGIYDVGYGKPPEATQFEKGKSGNPNGRPKGSKNKNPLIKLDQFNQLFSQSMQAVVSPNGETEEPPRTVYLTLLEILKERAFGGDLKALQFLVKTSHQIDYTERLKNEKIVEKMHEYKVIMTGLVKEREYKGYSIDHILPHPDHVHIDLKTAEVFIRGPSNKKEKQLWDMGHAAIRDLVNRIKLNAQNYRKSESEKEKDELYNLISIDLDYLAQIRNFFEGWDIVIPGDEVWEALKASGIAD
;
A
#
# COMPACT_ATOMS: atom_id res chain seq x y z
N MET A 1 -92.50 27.85 39.39
CA MET A 1 -91.61 29.02 39.50
C MET A 1 -90.16 28.55 39.55
N GLN A 2 -89.28 29.32 38.91
CA GLN A 2 -88.01 28.92 38.28
C GLN A 2 -86.88 28.56 39.27
N LYS A 3 -86.10 27.52 38.94
CA LYS A 3 -84.78 27.24 39.52
C LYS A 3 -83.80 28.35 39.09
N LYS A 4 -83.32 29.16 40.04
CA LYS A 4 -82.26 30.16 39.81
C LYS A 4 -80.90 29.48 39.96
N LYS A 5 -80.15 29.44 38.85
CA LYS A 5 -78.76 28.98 38.73
C LYS A 5 -77.86 30.09 39.24
N LEU A 6 -77.23 29.95 40.41
CA LEU A 6 -76.16 30.84 40.86
C LEU A 6 -74.81 30.28 40.37
N ALA A 7 -74.23 30.96 39.39
CA ALA A 7 -72.84 30.81 38.98
C ALA A 7 -72.02 31.89 39.70
N ALA A 8 -71.13 31.49 40.61
CA ALA A 8 -70.07 32.28 41.25
C ALA A 8 -69.25 31.27 42.10
N LEU A 9 -67.91 31.21 42.16
CA LEU A 9 -66.80 32.03 41.70
C LEU A 9 -65.64 31.04 41.41
N GLY A 10 -64.93 31.23 40.29
CA GLY A 10 -63.91 30.31 39.80
C GLY A 10 -62.62 30.34 40.61
N ILE A 11 -62.46 29.35 41.50
CA ILE A 11 -61.16 28.99 42.08
C ILE A 11 -60.77 27.67 41.44
N TYR A 12 -59.85 27.73 40.48
CA TYR A 12 -59.25 26.54 39.88
C TYR A 12 -58.47 25.76 40.96
N ASP A 13 -58.87 24.52 41.22
CA ASP A 13 -58.27 23.66 42.26
C ASP A 13 -56.87 23.20 41.83
N VAL A 14 -55.84 23.87 42.34
CA VAL A 14 -54.43 23.67 41.99
C VAL A 14 -53.91 22.39 42.69
N GLY A 15 -53.28 21.49 41.96
CA GLY A 15 -52.80 20.20 42.48
C GLY A 15 -51.76 19.52 41.58
N TYR A 16 -51.38 18.29 41.90
CA TYR A 16 -50.40 17.55 41.08
C TYR A 16 -50.90 17.40 39.63
N GLY A 17 -50.10 17.85 38.66
CA GLY A 17 -50.49 17.88 37.24
C GLY A 17 -51.49 18.96 36.84
N LYS A 18 -51.87 19.87 37.77
CA LYS A 18 -52.80 20.99 37.55
C LYS A 18 -52.14 22.32 37.92
N PRO A 19 -51.26 22.86 37.06
CA PRO A 19 -50.62 24.16 37.31
C PRO A 19 -51.68 25.30 37.37
N PRO A 20 -51.46 26.37 38.15
CA PRO A 20 -52.37 27.51 38.22
C PRO A 20 -52.67 28.10 36.84
N GLU A 21 -53.93 28.47 36.56
CA GLU A 21 -54.32 29.05 35.26
C GLU A 21 -53.48 30.29 34.90
N ALA A 22 -53.12 31.12 35.87
CA ALA A 22 -52.34 32.34 35.66
C ALA A 22 -50.92 32.10 35.10
N THR A 23 -50.38 30.88 35.23
CA THR A 23 -49.02 30.54 34.77
C THR A 23 -48.99 29.49 33.67
N GLN A 24 -50.16 29.03 33.19
CA GLN A 24 -50.24 28.13 32.05
C GLN A 24 -49.88 28.86 30.76
N PHE A 25 -49.11 28.20 29.89
CA PHE A 25 -48.87 28.73 28.55
C PHE A 25 -50.17 28.71 27.74
N GLU A 26 -50.42 29.78 26.97
CA GLU A 26 -51.54 29.84 26.04
C GLU A 26 -51.50 28.64 25.09
N LYS A 27 -52.64 27.97 24.90
CA LYS A 27 -52.74 26.81 24.02
C LYS A 27 -52.27 27.19 22.61
N GLY A 28 -51.15 26.62 22.17
CA GLY A 28 -50.55 26.88 20.85
C GLY A 28 -49.35 27.82 20.87
N LYS A 29 -49.01 28.43 22.01
CA LYS A 29 -47.86 29.33 22.18
C LYS A 29 -46.80 28.66 23.04
N SER A 30 -45.58 28.54 22.51
CA SER A 30 -44.43 28.06 23.27
C SER A 30 -44.00 29.12 24.28
N GLY A 31 -43.70 28.72 25.52
CA GLY A 31 -43.10 29.59 26.54
C GLY A 31 -41.69 30.08 26.20
N ASN A 32 -41.01 29.40 25.28
CA ASN A 32 -39.73 29.84 24.73
C ASN A 32 -39.94 30.27 23.26
N PRO A 33 -40.03 31.58 22.97
CA PRO A 33 -40.19 32.08 21.60
C PRO A 33 -38.94 31.86 20.73
N ASN A 34 -37.76 31.72 21.34
CA ASN A 34 -36.51 31.32 20.66
C ASN A 34 -36.36 29.79 20.57
N GLY A 35 -37.35 29.04 21.09
CA GLY A 35 -37.39 27.60 21.00
C GLY A 35 -37.56 27.13 19.56
N ARG A 36 -37.29 25.84 19.33
CA ARG A 36 -37.41 25.25 18.01
C ARG A 36 -38.87 25.35 17.51
N PRO A 37 -39.16 25.94 16.34
CA PRO A 37 -40.52 26.10 15.86
C PRO A 37 -41.17 24.73 15.59
N LYS A 38 -42.45 24.64 15.96
CA LYS A 38 -43.28 23.45 15.83
C LYS A 38 -43.40 23.08 14.34
N GLY A 39 -42.96 21.87 13.97
CA GLY A 39 -42.98 21.37 12.59
C GLY A 39 -41.69 21.58 11.78
N SER A 40 -40.61 22.09 12.39
CA SER A 40 -39.29 22.12 11.75
C SER A 40 -38.72 20.71 11.53
N LYS A 41 -39.03 20.12 10.37
CA LYS A 41 -38.41 18.88 9.90
C LYS A 41 -36.90 19.12 9.74
N ASN A 42 -36.06 18.16 10.12
CA ASN A 42 -34.65 18.20 9.74
C ASN A 42 -34.62 18.32 8.20
N LYS A 43 -34.03 19.39 7.66
CA LYS A 43 -33.84 19.52 6.21
C LYS A 43 -33.16 18.22 5.74
N ASN A 44 -33.75 17.55 4.75
CA ASN A 44 -33.40 16.19 4.37
C ASN A 44 -31.87 16.10 4.13
N PRO A 45 -31.09 15.45 5.01
CA PRO A 45 -29.63 15.45 4.93
C PRO A 45 -29.12 14.79 3.64
N LEU A 46 -29.96 13.96 3.00
CA LEU A 46 -29.67 13.26 1.75
C LEU A 46 -29.37 14.22 0.59
N ILE A 47 -30.12 15.32 0.43
CA ILE A 47 -29.92 16.26 -0.69
C ILE A 47 -28.57 16.98 -0.59
N LYS A 48 -28.13 17.29 0.64
CA LYS A 48 -26.82 17.90 0.88
C LYS A 48 -25.68 16.90 0.74
N LEU A 49 -25.93 15.64 1.09
CA LEU A 49 -24.97 14.56 0.95
C LEU A 49 -24.74 14.25 -0.54
N ASP A 50 -25.78 14.24 -1.37
CA ASP A 50 -25.65 13.98 -2.81
C ASP A 50 -24.90 15.12 -3.52
N GLN A 51 -25.21 16.38 -3.20
CA GLN A 51 -24.45 17.52 -3.74
C GLN A 51 -23.01 17.53 -3.25
N PHE A 52 -22.78 17.23 -1.97
CA PHE A 52 -21.43 17.10 -1.43
C PHE A 52 -20.67 15.97 -2.13
N ASN A 53 -21.27 14.79 -2.25
CA ASN A 53 -20.69 13.65 -2.93
C ASN A 53 -20.39 13.95 -4.40
N GLN A 54 -21.27 14.68 -5.09
CA GLN A 54 -21.07 15.10 -6.47
C GLN A 54 -19.90 16.07 -6.60
N LEU A 55 -19.87 17.14 -5.81
CA LEU A 55 -18.79 18.14 -5.83
C LEU A 55 -17.46 17.54 -5.41
N PHE A 56 -17.48 16.68 -4.38
CA PHE A 56 -16.32 15.95 -3.91
C PHE A 56 -15.81 14.97 -4.98
N SER A 57 -16.71 14.18 -5.59
CA SER A 57 -16.34 13.26 -6.67
C SER A 57 -15.80 13.99 -7.90
N GLN A 58 -16.35 15.15 -8.25
CA GLN A 58 -15.83 16.02 -9.32
C GLN A 58 -14.43 16.54 -9.00
N SER A 59 -14.16 16.92 -7.74
CA SER A 59 -12.82 17.33 -7.30
C SER A 59 -11.80 16.17 -7.26
N MET A 60 -12.29 14.93 -7.32
CA MET A 60 -11.53 13.68 -7.31
C MET A 60 -11.41 13.04 -8.71
N GLN A 61 -11.93 13.67 -9.76
CA GLN A 61 -11.78 13.18 -11.13
C GLN A 61 -10.47 13.69 -11.74
N ALA A 62 -9.75 12.80 -12.41
CA ALA A 62 -8.56 13.16 -13.17
C ALA A 62 -8.92 14.18 -14.27
N VAL A 63 -8.14 15.25 -14.37
CA VAL A 63 -8.32 16.27 -15.41
C VAL A 63 -7.44 15.88 -16.57
N VAL A 64 -8.04 15.56 -17.72
CA VAL A 64 -7.26 15.34 -18.94
C VAL A 64 -6.90 16.71 -19.51
N SER A 65 -5.60 17.00 -19.58
CA SER A 65 -5.11 18.22 -20.22
C SER A 65 -5.43 18.20 -21.73
N PRO A 66 -5.53 19.36 -22.41
CA PRO A 66 -5.77 19.42 -23.86
C PRO A 66 -4.75 18.65 -24.71
N ASN A 67 -3.58 18.37 -24.13
CA ASN A 67 -2.45 17.63 -24.66
C ASN A 67 -2.57 16.10 -24.48
N GLY A 68 -3.66 15.60 -23.91
CA GLY A 68 -3.94 14.15 -23.78
C GLY A 68 -3.25 13.48 -22.59
N GLU A 69 -2.55 14.25 -21.76
CA GLU A 69 -1.98 13.74 -20.50
C GLU A 69 -3.06 13.78 -19.42
N THR A 70 -3.29 12.64 -18.77
CA THR A 70 -4.20 12.57 -17.62
C THR A 70 -3.47 13.16 -16.43
N GLU A 71 -3.82 14.39 -16.03
CA GLU A 71 -3.41 14.90 -14.73
C GLU A 71 -4.27 14.22 -13.67
N GLU A 72 -3.65 13.41 -12.81
CA GLU A 72 -4.33 12.87 -11.63
C GLU A 72 -5.05 14.01 -10.90
N PRO A 73 -6.26 13.78 -10.32
CA PRO A 73 -6.89 14.80 -9.49
C PRO A 73 -5.84 15.26 -8.47
N PRO A 74 -5.69 16.57 -8.21
CA PRO A 74 -4.65 17.04 -7.31
C PRO A 74 -4.86 16.32 -5.98
N ARG A 75 -3.97 15.34 -5.72
CA ARG A 75 -3.87 14.49 -4.53
C ARG A 75 -4.06 15.32 -3.25
N THR A 76 -3.74 16.60 -3.36
CA THR A 76 -3.92 17.71 -2.45
C THR A 76 -5.29 17.79 -1.78
N VAL A 77 -6.46 17.82 -2.46
CA VAL A 77 -7.73 18.16 -1.75
C VAL A 77 -8.15 17.07 -0.77
N TYR A 78 -8.13 15.81 -1.20
CA TYR A 78 -8.44 14.66 -0.35
C TYR A 78 -7.45 14.50 0.80
N LEU A 79 -6.15 14.55 0.49
CA LEU A 79 -5.11 14.47 1.51
C LEU A 79 -5.21 15.64 2.50
N THR A 80 -5.50 16.85 2.03
CA THR A 80 -5.69 18.04 2.89
C THR A 80 -6.90 17.87 3.80
N LEU A 81 -8.02 17.34 3.30
CA LEU A 81 -9.20 17.07 4.13
C LEU A 81 -8.92 16.00 5.20
N LEU A 82 -8.23 14.92 4.83
CA LEU A 82 -7.81 13.91 5.81
C LEU A 82 -6.86 14.50 6.86
N GLU A 83 -5.94 15.37 6.46
CA GLU A 83 -5.00 16.02 7.37
C GLU A 83 -5.72 16.95 8.36
N ILE A 84 -6.66 17.78 7.88
CA ILE A 84 -7.51 18.61 8.75
C ILE A 84 -8.34 17.74 9.70
N LEU A 85 -8.92 16.64 9.21
CA LEU A 85 -9.71 15.73 10.05
C LEU A 85 -8.82 15.04 11.10
N LYS A 86 -7.58 14.69 10.75
CA LYS A 86 -6.57 14.12 11.65
C LYS A 86 -6.25 15.09 12.78
N GLU A 87 -5.96 16.35 12.46
CA GLU A 87 -5.72 17.40 13.46
C GLU A 87 -6.92 17.57 14.40
N ARG A 88 -8.14 17.66 13.87
CA ARG A 88 -9.36 17.79 14.68
C ARG A 88 -9.62 16.58 15.57
N ALA A 89 -9.43 15.37 15.03
CA ALA A 89 -9.61 14.13 15.77
C ALA A 89 -8.64 14.04 16.96
N PHE A 90 -7.36 14.33 16.75
CA PHE A 90 -6.36 14.38 17.82
C PHE A 90 -6.56 15.56 18.78
N GLY A 91 -7.22 16.63 18.33
CA GLY A 91 -7.69 17.74 19.16
C GLY A 91 -8.94 17.44 20.00
N GLY A 92 -9.48 16.21 19.95
CA GLY A 92 -10.62 15.77 20.77
C GLY A 92 -12.00 15.81 20.08
N ASP A 93 -12.06 16.11 18.78
CA ASP A 93 -13.31 16.02 18.02
C ASP A 93 -13.67 14.55 17.75
N LEU A 94 -14.53 13.99 18.62
CA LEU A 94 -14.95 12.59 18.55
C LEU A 94 -15.61 12.21 17.22
N LYS A 95 -16.28 13.15 16.53
CA LYS A 95 -16.90 12.87 15.22
C LYS A 95 -15.86 12.75 14.13
N ALA A 96 -14.83 13.60 14.15
CA ALA A 96 -13.69 13.49 13.25
C ALA A 96 -12.94 12.16 13.49
N LEU A 97 -12.72 11.78 14.76
CA LEU A 97 -12.10 10.50 15.13
C LEU A 97 -12.91 9.30 14.62
N GLN A 98 -14.23 9.29 14.85
CA GLN A 98 -15.12 8.23 14.35
C GLN A 98 -15.06 8.10 12.82
N PHE A 99 -15.03 9.22 12.10
CA PHE A 99 -14.91 9.23 10.65
C PHE A 99 -13.58 8.64 10.18
N LEU A 100 -12.46 9.01 10.82
CA LEU A 100 -11.14 8.47 10.49
C LEU A 100 -11.03 6.98 10.78
N VAL A 101 -11.49 6.51 11.95
CA VAL A 101 -11.48 5.08 12.30
C VAL A 101 -12.27 4.27 11.27
N LYS A 102 -13.47 4.74 10.92
CA LYS A 102 -14.30 4.08 9.89
C LYS A 102 -13.61 4.03 8.54
N THR A 103 -13.02 5.15 8.10
CA THR A 103 -12.32 5.24 6.81
C THR A 103 -11.07 4.35 6.80
N SER A 104 -10.27 4.34 7.87
CA SER A 104 -9.12 3.44 8.04
C SER A 104 -9.54 1.98 7.94
N HIS A 105 -10.58 1.56 8.66
CA HIS A 105 -11.03 0.16 8.59
C HIS A 105 -11.50 -0.23 7.17
N GLN A 106 -12.12 0.69 6.43
CA GLN A 106 -12.51 0.45 5.04
C GLN A 106 -11.28 0.33 4.13
N ILE A 107 -10.29 1.21 4.28
CA ILE A 107 -9.04 1.14 3.53
C ILE A 107 -8.35 -0.20 3.79
N ASP A 108 -8.10 -0.52 5.06
CA ASP A 108 -7.46 -1.78 5.49
C ASP A 108 -8.20 -3.00 4.93
N TYR A 109 -9.54 -3.00 4.99
CA TYR A 109 -10.35 -4.09 4.46
C TYR A 109 -10.23 -4.22 2.94
N THR A 110 -10.29 -3.10 2.21
CA THR A 110 -10.16 -3.13 0.75
C THR A 110 -8.76 -3.52 0.29
N GLU A 111 -7.72 -3.10 1.01
CA GLU A 111 -6.34 -3.51 0.75
C GLU A 111 -6.14 -4.99 1.01
N ARG A 112 -6.67 -5.52 2.14
CA ARG A 112 -6.65 -6.96 2.43
C ARG A 112 -7.31 -7.78 1.34
N LEU A 113 -8.52 -7.40 0.91
CA LEU A 113 -9.21 -8.11 -0.18
C LEU A 113 -8.45 -8.06 -1.51
N LYS A 114 -7.77 -6.95 -1.81
CA LYS A 114 -6.91 -6.86 -2.99
C LYS A 114 -5.71 -7.80 -2.86
N ASN A 115 -5.06 -7.79 -1.70
CA ASN A 115 -3.89 -8.62 -1.43
C ASN A 115 -4.24 -10.11 -1.45
N GLU A 116 -5.34 -10.51 -0.82
CA GLU A 116 -5.87 -11.89 -0.86
C GLU A 116 -6.07 -12.36 -2.31
N LYS A 117 -6.68 -11.53 -3.17
CA LYS A 117 -6.86 -11.85 -4.60
C LYS A 117 -5.53 -11.96 -5.36
N ILE A 118 -4.54 -11.14 -5.02
CA ILE A 118 -3.21 -11.22 -5.61
C ILE A 118 -2.53 -12.51 -5.18
N VAL A 119 -2.57 -12.84 -3.89
CA VAL A 119 -2.01 -14.06 -3.32
C VAL A 119 -2.65 -15.30 -3.95
N GLU A 120 -3.98 -15.34 -4.07
CA GLU A 120 -4.72 -16.42 -4.71
C GLU A 120 -4.23 -16.66 -6.15
N LYS A 121 -4.22 -15.60 -6.97
CA LYS A 121 -3.75 -15.68 -8.36
C LYS A 121 -2.29 -16.11 -8.48
N MET A 122 -1.43 -15.61 -7.60
CA MET A 122 0.01 -15.90 -7.64
C MET A 122 0.30 -17.31 -7.12
N HIS A 123 -0.48 -17.81 -6.18
CA HIS A 123 -0.43 -19.20 -5.74
C HIS A 123 -0.87 -20.15 -6.88
N GLU A 124 -2.00 -19.87 -7.53
CA GLU A 124 -2.45 -20.63 -8.70
C GLU A 124 -1.40 -20.64 -9.81
N TYR A 125 -0.86 -19.46 -10.15
CA TYR A 125 0.22 -19.32 -11.11
C TYR A 125 1.41 -20.21 -10.75
N LYS A 126 1.89 -20.14 -9.50
CA LYS A 126 3.05 -20.91 -9.03
C LYS A 126 2.82 -22.41 -9.20
N VAL A 127 1.66 -22.91 -8.77
CA VAL A 127 1.31 -24.34 -8.92
C VAL A 127 1.29 -24.78 -10.38
N ILE A 128 0.59 -24.04 -11.24
CA ILE A 128 0.45 -24.37 -12.66
C ILE A 128 1.81 -24.34 -13.36
N MET A 129 2.58 -23.28 -13.16
CA MET A 129 3.86 -23.10 -13.85
C MET A 129 4.91 -24.07 -13.34
N THR A 130 4.95 -24.42 -12.05
CA THR A 130 5.86 -25.48 -11.56
C THR A 130 5.60 -26.82 -12.24
N GLY A 131 4.32 -27.18 -12.47
CA GLY A 131 3.99 -28.40 -13.23
C GLY A 131 4.47 -28.33 -14.68
N LEU A 132 4.24 -27.19 -15.33
CA LEU A 132 4.62 -26.95 -16.73
C LEU A 132 6.14 -26.94 -16.94
N VAL A 133 6.90 -26.34 -16.02
CA VAL A 133 8.37 -26.33 -16.03
C VAL A 133 8.88 -27.77 -15.98
N LYS A 134 8.44 -28.56 -14.99
CA LYS A 134 8.85 -29.98 -14.84
C LYS A 134 8.55 -30.81 -16.09
N GLU A 135 7.37 -30.63 -16.67
CA GLU A 135 6.98 -31.34 -17.89
C GLU A 135 7.87 -30.96 -19.09
N ARG A 136 8.18 -29.67 -19.24
CA ARG A 136 9.03 -29.19 -20.33
C ARG A 136 10.48 -29.63 -20.17
N GLU A 137 11.02 -29.55 -18.96
CA GLU A 137 12.36 -30.03 -18.63
C GLU A 137 12.50 -31.52 -18.93
N TYR A 138 11.53 -32.34 -18.52
CA TYR A 138 11.50 -33.77 -18.82
C TYR A 138 11.52 -34.05 -20.33
N LYS A 139 10.85 -33.22 -21.13
CA LYS A 139 10.80 -33.33 -22.60
C LYS A 139 11.96 -32.63 -23.32
N GLY A 140 12.84 -31.93 -22.60
CA GLY A 140 13.94 -31.15 -23.17
C GLY A 140 13.49 -29.88 -23.92
N TYR A 141 12.33 -29.31 -23.60
CA TYR A 141 11.87 -28.05 -24.18
C TYR A 141 12.38 -26.83 -23.38
N SER A 142 12.63 -25.72 -24.08
CA SER A 142 13.01 -24.45 -23.44
C SER A 142 11.89 -23.94 -22.53
N ILE A 143 12.29 -23.46 -21.35
CA ILE A 143 11.45 -22.83 -20.33
C ILE A 143 11.63 -21.30 -20.27
N ASP A 144 12.47 -20.71 -21.12
CA ASP A 144 12.88 -19.29 -21.04
C ASP A 144 11.72 -18.29 -21.21
N HIS A 145 10.65 -18.74 -21.84
CA HIS A 145 9.45 -17.94 -22.07
C HIS A 145 8.51 -17.89 -20.86
N ILE A 146 8.73 -18.73 -19.84
CA ILE A 146 7.92 -18.78 -18.62
C ILE A 146 8.43 -17.69 -17.67
N LEU A 147 7.74 -16.55 -17.69
CA LEU A 147 8.06 -15.39 -16.86
C LEU A 147 6.81 -14.95 -16.07
N PRO A 148 6.96 -14.61 -14.77
CA PRO A 148 8.11 -14.93 -13.92
C PRO A 148 8.30 -16.45 -13.73
N HIS A 149 9.54 -16.92 -13.61
CA HIS A 149 9.76 -18.32 -13.22
C HIS A 149 9.05 -18.61 -11.88
N PRO A 150 8.37 -19.77 -11.69
CA PRO A 150 7.63 -20.06 -10.46
C PRO A 150 8.49 -20.01 -9.19
N ASP A 151 9.79 -20.33 -9.28
CA ASP A 151 10.71 -20.25 -8.13
C ASP A 151 11.03 -18.81 -7.70
N HIS A 152 10.88 -17.84 -8.61
CA HIS A 152 11.04 -16.43 -8.27
C HIS A 152 9.79 -15.85 -7.59
N VAL A 153 8.66 -16.57 -7.57
CA VAL A 153 7.42 -16.11 -6.94
C VAL A 153 7.39 -16.57 -5.48
N HIS A 154 7.50 -15.64 -4.54
CA HIS A 154 7.48 -15.89 -3.11
C HIS A 154 6.21 -15.33 -2.49
N ILE A 155 5.56 -16.10 -1.63
CA ILE A 155 4.29 -15.72 -0.99
C ILE A 155 4.48 -15.82 0.52
N ASP A 156 4.36 -14.70 1.23
CA ASP A 156 4.34 -14.69 2.68
C ASP A 156 2.89 -14.92 3.17
N LEU A 157 2.65 -16.11 3.69
CA LEU A 157 1.33 -16.52 4.20
C LEU A 157 0.91 -15.79 5.48
N LYS A 158 1.83 -15.12 6.18
CA LYS A 158 1.53 -14.35 7.39
C LYS A 158 1.10 -12.94 7.06
N THR A 159 1.78 -12.29 6.11
CA THR A 159 1.49 -10.91 5.71
C THR A 159 0.53 -10.82 4.52
N ALA A 160 0.27 -11.95 3.84
CA ALA A 160 -0.47 -12.01 2.58
C ALA A 160 0.18 -11.15 1.48
N GLU A 161 1.51 -11.11 1.46
CA GLU A 161 2.30 -10.37 0.48
C GLU A 161 2.93 -11.32 -0.54
N VAL A 162 3.07 -10.84 -1.77
CA VAL A 162 3.73 -11.55 -2.87
C VAL A 162 4.96 -10.79 -3.30
N PHE A 163 6.09 -11.47 -3.37
CA PHE A 163 7.37 -10.95 -3.84
C PHE A 163 7.80 -11.70 -5.10
N ILE A 164 8.28 -10.97 -6.10
CA ILE A 164 8.89 -11.57 -7.30
C ILE A 164 10.38 -11.27 -7.24
N ARG A 165 11.20 -12.28 -6.97
CA ARG A 165 12.66 -12.18 -6.81
C ARG A 165 13.38 -12.62 -8.08
N GLY A 166 13.06 -11.97 -9.19
CA GLY A 166 13.64 -12.28 -10.48
C GLY A 166 12.85 -11.65 -11.62
N PRO A 167 13.20 -11.96 -12.88
CA PRO A 167 12.59 -11.31 -14.02
C PRO A 167 11.11 -11.65 -14.15
N SER A 168 10.27 -10.61 -14.19
CA SER A 168 8.82 -10.71 -14.39
C SER A 168 8.41 -10.52 -15.86
N ASN A 169 9.30 -9.94 -16.67
CA ASN A 169 9.06 -9.64 -18.07
C ASN A 169 10.33 -9.83 -18.92
N LYS A 170 10.16 -9.78 -20.24
CA LYS A 170 11.25 -10.05 -21.19
C LYS A 170 12.43 -9.07 -21.08
N LYS A 171 12.19 -7.80 -20.77
CA LYS A 171 13.25 -6.79 -20.62
C LYS A 171 14.09 -7.09 -19.38
N GLU A 172 13.43 -7.38 -18.26
CA GLU A 172 14.09 -7.79 -17.02
C GLU A 172 14.84 -9.11 -17.20
N LYS A 173 14.31 -10.05 -17.98
CA LYS A 173 14.99 -11.31 -18.30
C LYS A 173 16.30 -11.09 -19.06
N GLN A 174 16.29 -10.22 -20.07
CA GLN A 174 17.52 -9.85 -20.79
C GLN A 174 18.56 -9.25 -19.86
N LEU A 175 18.15 -8.34 -18.98
CA LEU A 175 19.03 -7.74 -17.99
C LEU A 175 19.60 -8.77 -17.01
N TRP A 176 18.77 -9.70 -16.54
CA TRP A 176 19.16 -10.81 -15.68
C TRP A 176 20.18 -11.73 -16.38
N ASP A 177 19.94 -12.08 -17.64
CA ASP A 177 20.86 -12.89 -18.45
C ASP A 177 22.20 -12.19 -18.66
N MET A 178 22.20 -10.88 -18.92
CA MET A 178 23.40 -10.06 -19.00
C MET A 178 24.16 -10.02 -17.67
N GLY A 179 23.43 -9.91 -16.55
CA GLY A 179 24.00 -9.96 -15.20
C GLY A 179 24.72 -11.29 -14.94
N HIS A 180 24.07 -12.42 -15.24
CA HIS A 180 24.69 -13.75 -15.13
C HIS A 180 25.92 -13.92 -16.02
N ALA A 181 25.86 -13.42 -17.26
CA ALA A 181 27.01 -13.45 -18.16
C ALA A 181 28.18 -12.62 -17.59
N ALA A 182 27.91 -11.40 -17.12
CA ALA A 182 28.92 -10.54 -16.51
C ALA A 182 29.53 -11.17 -15.25
N ILE A 183 28.72 -11.76 -14.36
CA ILE A 183 29.18 -12.48 -13.17
C ILE A 183 30.12 -13.62 -13.58
N ARG A 184 29.71 -14.44 -14.56
CA ARG A 184 30.54 -15.55 -15.05
C ARG A 184 31.90 -15.07 -15.55
N ASP A 185 31.91 -14.01 -16.36
CA ASP A 185 33.13 -13.46 -16.93
C ASP A 185 34.05 -12.89 -15.84
N LEU A 186 33.50 -12.11 -14.90
CA LEU A 186 34.23 -11.58 -13.75
C LEU A 186 34.85 -12.68 -12.90
N VAL A 187 34.07 -13.70 -12.55
CA VAL A 187 34.55 -14.84 -11.74
C VAL A 187 35.67 -15.58 -12.46
N ASN A 188 35.55 -15.79 -13.77
CA ASN A 188 36.60 -16.42 -14.56
C ASN A 188 37.89 -15.57 -14.60
N ARG A 189 37.76 -14.24 -14.77
CA ARG A 189 38.92 -13.33 -14.72
C ARG A 189 39.60 -13.35 -13.36
N ILE A 190 38.83 -13.30 -12.27
CA ILE A 190 39.38 -13.37 -10.91
C ILE A 190 40.15 -14.68 -10.72
N LYS A 191 39.57 -15.82 -11.10
CA LYS A 191 40.24 -17.13 -11.01
C LYS A 191 41.54 -17.16 -11.79
N LEU A 192 41.53 -16.68 -13.04
CA LEU A 192 42.71 -16.66 -13.90
C LEU A 192 43.80 -15.75 -13.31
N ASN A 193 43.44 -14.54 -12.91
CA ASN A 193 44.38 -13.58 -12.35
C ASN A 193 44.94 -14.05 -11.00
N ALA A 194 44.12 -14.71 -10.16
CA ALA A 194 44.59 -15.31 -8.91
C ALA A 194 45.61 -16.42 -9.17
N GLN A 195 45.38 -17.27 -10.19
CA GLN A 195 46.35 -18.28 -10.59
C GLN A 195 47.66 -17.67 -11.13
N ASN A 196 47.57 -16.59 -11.91
CA ASN A 196 48.74 -15.88 -12.42
C ASN A 196 49.52 -15.20 -11.29
N TYR A 197 48.82 -14.60 -10.31
CA TYR A 197 49.42 -13.96 -9.15
C TYR A 197 50.29 -14.95 -8.36
N ARG A 198 49.77 -16.16 -8.16
CA ARG A 198 50.52 -17.23 -7.48
C ARG A 198 51.79 -17.65 -8.24
N LYS A 199 51.74 -17.67 -9.56
CA LYS A 199 52.83 -18.13 -10.42
C LYS A 199 53.88 -17.06 -10.69
N SER A 200 53.52 -15.78 -10.57
CA SER A 200 54.45 -14.69 -10.85
C SER A 200 55.51 -14.60 -9.76
N GLU A 201 56.75 -14.34 -10.18
CA GLU A 201 57.88 -14.02 -9.32
C GLU A 201 58.14 -12.50 -9.26
N SER A 202 57.47 -11.72 -10.11
CA SER A 202 57.64 -10.27 -10.22
C SER A 202 56.67 -9.54 -9.30
N GLU A 203 57.21 -8.77 -8.35
CA GLU A 203 56.39 -7.98 -7.42
C GLU A 203 55.49 -6.97 -8.16
N LYS A 204 56.02 -6.33 -9.20
CA LYS A 204 55.26 -5.38 -10.01
C LYS A 204 54.07 -6.04 -10.71
N GLU A 205 54.26 -7.26 -11.22
CA GLU A 205 53.18 -8.01 -11.89
C GLU A 205 52.13 -8.50 -10.87
N LYS A 206 52.57 -8.90 -9.67
CA LYS A 206 51.66 -9.22 -8.57
C LYS A 206 50.80 -8.03 -8.17
N ASP A 207 51.38 -6.84 -8.04
CA ASP A 207 50.63 -5.61 -7.75
C ASP A 207 49.60 -5.30 -8.84
N GLU A 208 49.97 -5.42 -10.12
CA GLU A 208 49.06 -5.23 -11.26
C GLU A 208 47.91 -6.24 -11.24
N LEU A 209 48.20 -7.53 -11.02
CA LEU A 209 47.19 -8.59 -10.93
C LEU A 209 46.27 -8.42 -9.72
N TYR A 210 46.82 -8.02 -8.57
CA TYR A 210 46.02 -7.72 -7.38
C TYR A 210 45.04 -6.57 -7.64
N ASN A 211 45.50 -5.49 -8.28
CA ASN A 211 44.64 -4.36 -8.65
C ASN A 211 43.51 -4.80 -9.59
N LEU A 212 43.79 -5.62 -10.60
CA LEU A 212 42.76 -6.15 -11.51
C LEU A 212 41.73 -7.02 -10.77
N ILE A 213 42.18 -7.89 -9.86
CA ILE A 213 41.29 -8.72 -9.03
C ILE A 213 40.40 -7.83 -8.16
N SER A 214 40.96 -6.80 -7.52
CA SER A 214 40.20 -5.86 -6.68
C SER A 214 39.11 -5.15 -7.49
N ILE A 215 39.42 -4.67 -8.69
CA ILE A 215 38.45 -4.03 -9.58
C ILE A 215 37.31 -5.00 -9.93
N ASP A 216 37.63 -6.25 -10.27
CA ASP A 216 36.62 -7.24 -10.62
C ASP A 216 35.74 -7.63 -9.41
N LEU A 217 36.30 -7.67 -8.20
CA LEU A 217 35.54 -7.85 -6.96
C LEU A 217 34.58 -6.68 -6.69
N ASP A 218 35.03 -5.45 -6.92
CA ASP A 218 34.18 -4.26 -6.79
C ASP A 218 33.02 -4.28 -7.80
N TYR A 219 33.27 -4.71 -9.05
CA TYR A 219 32.20 -4.89 -10.03
C TYR A 219 31.21 -5.98 -9.63
N LEU A 220 31.67 -7.11 -9.06
CA LEU A 220 30.77 -8.13 -8.52
C LEU A 220 29.88 -7.57 -7.40
N ALA A 221 30.44 -6.73 -6.51
CA ALA A 221 29.67 -6.07 -5.46
C ALA A 221 28.64 -5.08 -6.04
N GLN A 222 29.00 -4.32 -7.07
CA GLN A 222 28.06 -3.43 -7.76
C GLN A 222 26.91 -4.19 -8.41
N ILE A 223 27.20 -5.32 -9.08
CA ILE A 223 26.16 -6.19 -9.66
C ILE A 223 25.25 -6.75 -8.57
N ARG A 224 25.81 -7.18 -7.43
CA ARG A 224 25.02 -7.66 -6.27
C ARG A 224 24.02 -6.61 -5.79
N ASN A 225 24.48 -5.37 -5.63
CA ASN A 225 23.64 -4.27 -5.17
C ASN A 225 22.58 -3.90 -6.22
N PHE A 226 22.94 -3.93 -7.50
CA PHE A 226 22.01 -3.64 -8.59
C PHE A 226 20.84 -4.64 -8.64
N PHE A 227 21.11 -5.92 -8.38
CA PHE A 227 20.10 -6.98 -8.32
C PHE A 227 19.60 -7.27 -6.89
N GLU A 228 19.71 -6.31 -5.98
CA GLU A 228 19.23 -6.48 -4.60
C GLU A 228 17.73 -6.86 -4.59
N GLY A 229 17.40 -7.91 -3.82
CA GLY A 229 16.05 -8.46 -3.75
C GLY A 229 15.71 -9.46 -4.87
N TRP A 230 16.62 -9.73 -5.82
CA TRP A 230 16.45 -10.79 -6.82
C TRP A 230 17.27 -12.03 -6.45
N ASP A 231 16.78 -13.21 -6.86
CA ASP A 231 17.47 -14.48 -6.68
C ASP A 231 18.57 -14.65 -7.74
N ILE A 232 19.60 -13.78 -7.68
CA ILE A 232 20.81 -13.88 -8.50
C ILE A 232 21.92 -14.58 -7.71
N VAL A 233 22.57 -15.56 -8.32
CA VAL A 233 23.65 -16.33 -7.69
C VAL A 233 24.99 -15.72 -8.05
N ILE A 234 25.73 -15.27 -7.04
CA ILE A 234 27.12 -14.85 -7.15
C ILE A 234 27.97 -15.92 -6.46
N PRO A 235 28.86 -16.63 -7.17
CA PRO A 235 29.59 -17.78 -6.64
C PRO A 235 30.73 -17.34 -5.71
N GLY A 236 30.36 -16.85 -4.52
CA GLY A 236 31.30 -16.34 -3.52
C GLY A 236 32.33 -17.37 -3.07
N ASP A 237 31.90 -18.62 -2.88
CA ASP A 237 32.79 -19.72 -2.45
C ASP A 237 33.88 -20.01 -3.49
N GLU A 238 33.53 -20.06 -4.78
CA GLU A 238 34.49 -20.31 -5.85
C GLU A 238 35.52 -19.18 -5.99
N VAL A 239 35.08 -17.94 -5.79
CA VAL A 239 35.95 -16.76 -5.79
C VAL A 239 36.87 -16.81 -4.58
N TRP A 240 36.32 -17.09 -3.40
CA TRP A 240 37.07 -17.18 -2.15
C TRP A 240 38.13 -18.29 -2.20
N GLU A 241 37.78 -19.49 -2.66
CA GLU A 241 38.73 -20.59 -2.82
C GLU A 241 39.86 -20.23 -3.79
N ALA A 242 39.56 -19.51 -4.87
CA ALA A 242 40.59 -19.08 -5.82
C ALA A 242 41.57 -18.07 -5.20
N LEU A 243 41.07 -17.11 -4.42
CA LEU A 243 41.88 -16.11 -3.72
C LEU A 243 42.72 -16.73 -2.59
N LYS A 244 42.15 -17.71 -1.88
CA LYS A 244 42.87 -18.46 -0.86
C LYS A 244 43.97 -19.32 -1.47
N ALA A 245 43.66 -20.02 -2.57
CA ALA A 245 44.64 -20.84 -3.29
C ALA A 245 45.78 -20.03 -3.91
N SER A 246 45.61 -18.72 -4.14
CA SER A 246 46.66 -17.83 -4.64
C SER A 246 47.51 -17.18 -3.56
N GLY A 247 47.13 -17.29 -2.28
CA GLY A 247 47.80 -16.62 -1.17
C GLY A 247 47.47 -15.12 -1.05
N ILE A 248 46.43 -14.66 -1.74
CA ILE A 248 45.93 -13.28 -1.63
C ILE A 248 45.03 -13.13 -0.38
N ALA A 249 44.30 -14.18 -0.02
CA ALA A 249 43.42 -14.24 1.14
C ALA A 249 43.79 -15.40 2.08
N ASP A 250 43.57 -15.23 3.38
CA ASP A 250 43.89 -16.21 4.44
C ASP A 250 42.84 -17.33 4.61
#